data_AF-A0AA39MEX0-F1
#
_entry.id   AF-A0AA39MEX0-F1
#
_cell.length_a   1.000
_cell.length_b   1.000
_cell.length_c   1.000
_cell.angle_alpha   90.00
_cell.angle_beta   90.00
_cell.angle_gamma   90.00
#
_symmetry.space_group_name_H-M   'P 1'
#
loop_
_entity.id
_entity.type
_entity.pdbx_description
1 polymer ?
#
loop_
_entity_poly.entity_id
_entity_poly.type
_entity_poly.pdbx_seq_one_letter_code
_entity_poly.pdbx_strand_id
1 'polypeptide(L)'
;MKNEWKKVIHQFKQQHQRKVGKGNFTELFGQAYKSVFDPETIKAVFQMKPSEPTSIKGAFPLLQPSPVRAVMAAFHHYKPTAVDLDPETYTAASLHSLSTQSAGPPPVEAFPTYFGSSSRASLSDWSNRDPNIDLSLYTPSKQMHMMTDALSLTSSGSFLVQPDIRITSRYTIAPPVLEGPPDLCQPDWSKAMIQNMFVEKQSISLNTKENKKLKNNTKVSMKSKGRHLTGDEFRTEVEDAEKAKKKKETDKKKKKNVRETAKNVREELETC
;
A
#
# COMPACT_ATOMS: atom_id res chain seq x y z
N MET A 1 22.27 19.41 2.61
CA MET A 1 21.67 20.12 3.77
C MET A 1 22.60 20.31 4.98
N LYS A 2 23.01 19.24 5.69
CA LYS A 2 23.77 19.36 6.95
C LYS A 2 25.11 20.13 6.81
N ASN A 3 25.79 19.97 5.67
CA ASN A 3 27.07 20.64 5.40
C ASN A 3 26.87 22.14 5.10
N GLU A 4 25.91 22.48 4.24
CA GLU A 4 25.57 23.87 3.93
C GLU A 4 25.08 24.65 5.17
N TRP A 5 24.28 24.01 6.02
CA TRP A 5 23.87 24.61 7.29
C TRP A 5 25.07 24.96 8.20
N LYS A 6 26.08 24.08 8.27
CA LYS A 6 27.32 24.37 9.03
C LYS A 6 28.10 25.53 8.41
N LYS A 7 28.20 25.59 7.08
CA LYS A 7 28.87 26.69 6.36
C LYS A 7 28.20 28.03 6.67
N VAL A 8 26.87 28.11 6.54
CA VAL A 8 26.09 29.34 6.81
C VAL A 8 26.22 29.78 8.26
N ILE A 9 26.16 28.85 9.24
CA ILE A 9 26.41 29.18 10.65
C ILE A 9 27.84 29.71 10.85
N HIS A 10 28.83 29.11 10.20
CA HIS A 10 30.23 29.52 10.34
C HIS A 10 30.45 30.94 9.79
N GLN A 11 29.93 31.21 8.60
CA GLN A 11 29.97 32.53 7.96
C GLN A 11 29.27 33.58 8.83
N PHE A 12 28.06 33.27 9.35
CA PHE A 12 27.34 34.17 10.25
C PHE A 12 28.13 34.49 11.53
N LYS A 13 28.78 33.47 12.13
CA LYS A 13 29.61 33.67 13.33
C LYS A 13 30.83 34.54 13.05
N GLN A 14 31.48 34.36 11.89
CA GLN A 14 32.61 35.21 11.49
C GLN A 14 32.18 36.67 11.30
N GLN A 15 31.05 36.90 10.61
CA GLN A 15 30.58 38.23 10.26
C GLN A 15 30.06 39.03 11.47
N HIS A 16 29.34 38.37 12.38
CA HIS A 16 28.67 39.08 13.47
C HIS A 16 29.30 38.86 14.85
N GLN A 17 30.35 38.04 14.95
CA GLN A 17 31.02 37.64 16.20
C GLN A 17 30.07 37.27 17.35
N ARG A 18 28.89 36.75 17.03
CA ARG A 18 27.85 36.38 18.01
C ARG A 18 27.25 35.01 17.70
N LYS A 19 26.68 34.38 18.73
CA LYS A 19 25.94 33.13 18.57
C LYS A 19 24.63 33.38 17.80
N VAL A 20 24.21 32.40 17.00
CA VAL A 20 22.94 32.46 16.26
C VAL A 20 21.78 32.52 17.25
N GLY A 21 21.05 33.64 17.24
CA GLY A 21 19.83 33.82 18.03
C GLY A 21 18.60 33.29 17.29
N LYS A 22 17.48 33.17 18.02
CA LYS A 22 16.20 32.69 17.45
C LYS A 22 15.70 33.58 16.31
N GLY A 23 15.93 34.89 16.39
CA GLY A 23 15.52 35.84 15.35
C GLY A 23 16.21 35.65 14.00
N ASN A 24 17.45 35.15 13.98
CA ASN A 24 18.19 34.94 12.72
C ASN A 24 18.04 33.51 12.17
N PHE A 25 17.42 32.60 12.94
CA PHE A 25 17.38 31.18 12.59
C PHE A 25 16.67 30.96 11.25
N THR A 26 15.51 31.58 11.07
CA THR A 26 14.68 31.41 9.87
C THR A 26 15.40 31.87 8.60
N GLU A 27 16.10 33.00 8.69
CA GLU A 27 16.85 33.58 7.57
C GLU A 27 18.04 32.69 7.18
N LEU A 28 18.87 32.31 8.15
CA LEU A 28 20.02 31.44 7.91
C LEU A 28 19.57 30.07 7.39
N PHE A 29 18.47 29.53 7.92
CA PHE A 29 17.95 28.24 7.48
C PHE A 29 17.42 28.33 6.05
N GLY A 30 16.68 29.39 5.74
CA GLY A 30 16.21 29.66 4.38
C GLY A 30 17.37 29.80 3.39
N GLN A 31 18.47 30.46 3.79
CA GLN A 31 19.67 30.58 2.97
C GLN A 31 20.33 29.23 2.71
N ALA A 32 20.53 28.42 3.75
CA ALA A 32 21.09 27.07 3.62
C ALA A 32 20.15 26.11 2.86
N TYR A 33 18.84 26.32 2.93
CA TYR A 33 17.88 25.54 2.17
C TYR A 33 17.98 25.87 0.68
N LYS A 34 17.95 27.17 0.33
CA LYS A 34 18.08 27.61 -1.06
C LYS A 34 19.37 27.10 -1.70
N SER A 35 20.51 27.17 -1.01
CA SER A 35 21.80 26.68 -1.55
C SER A 35 21.88 25.16 -1.74
N VAL A 36 21.00 24.39 -1.09
CA VAL A 36 20.97 22.92 -1.22
C VAL A 36 20.01 22.49 -2.29
N PHE A 37 18.95 23.27 -2.50
CA PHE A 37 17.88 23.00 -3.45
C PHE A 37 18.00 23.88 -4.69
N ASP A 38 19.23 24.12 -5.13
CA ASP A 38 19.46 24.77 -6.41
C ASP A 38 18.92 23.90 -7.55
N PRO A 39 18.32 24.49 -8.61
CA PRO A 39 17.72 23.76 -9.71
C PRO A 39 18.67 22.75 -10.36
N GLU A 40 19.97 23.03 -10.37
CA GLU A 40 21.01 22.14 -10.88
C GLU A 40 21.20 20.90 -9.99
N THR A 41 21.18 21.07 -8.67
CA THR A 41 21.28 19.96 -7.71
C THR A 41 20.01 19.09 -7.79
N ILE A 42 18.83 19.72 -7.91
CA ILE A 42 17.58 19.00 -8.10
C ILE A 42 17.64 18.21 -9.42
N LYS A 43 18.01 18.85 -10.53
CA LYS A 43 18.16 18.15 -11.82
C LYS A 43 19.18 17.01 -11.76
N ALA A 44 20.30 17.19 -11.09
CA ALA A 44 21.31 16.14 -10.93
C ALA A 44 20.76 14.93 -10.15
N VAL A 45 20.00 15.16 -9.08
CA VAL A 45 19.36 14.09 -8.30
C VAL A 45 18.28 13.36 -9.11
N PHE A 46 17.50 14.09 -9.91
CA PHE A 46 16.49 13.50 -10.81
C PHE A 46 17.09 12.89 -12.09
N GLN A 47 18.30 13.26 -12.48
CA GLN A 47 19.07 12.65 -13.57
C GLN A 47 19.96 11.49 -13.11
N MET A 48 20.14 11.28 -11.81
CA MET A 48 20.60 9.96 -11.36
C MET A 48 19.55 8.97 -11.84
N LYS A 49 20.01 8.01 -12.65
CA LYS A 49 19.18 7.01 -13.33
C LYS A 49 18.02 6.62 -12.41
N PRO A 50 16.75 6.67 -12.87
CA PRO A 50 15.66 6.12 -12.09
C PRO A 50 16.14 4.77 -11.61
N SER A 51 16.13 4.57 -10.29
CA SER A 51 16.65 3.36 -9.67
C SER A 51 16.25 2.20 -10.56
N GLU A 52 17.23 1.48 -11.12
CA GLU A 52 16.93 0.24 -11.81
C GLU A 52 15.95 -0.51 -10.90
N PRO A 53 14.88 -1.11 -11.44
CA PRO A 53 13.89 -1.86 -10.65
C PRO A 53 14.57 -3.06 -9.99
N THR A 54 15.42 -2.81 -9.01
CA THR A 54 16.08 -3.78 -8.18
C THR A 54 15.02 -4.19 -7.17
N SER A 55 14.60 -5.44 -7.32
CA SER A 55 13.77 -6.19 -6.37
C SER A 55 12.29 -6.32 -6.71
N ILE A 56 11.98 -6.61 -7.97
CA ILE A 56 11.20 -7.81 -8.24
C ILE A 56 12.15 -8.79 -8.93
N LYS A 57 12.97 -9.48 -8.13
CA LYS A 57 13.80 -10.60 -8.60
C LYS A 57 12.84 -11.76 -8.87
N GLY A 58 12.17 -11.68 -10.01
CA GLY A 58 11.15 -12.59 -10.47
C GLY A 58 10.76 -12.14 -11.86
N ALA A 59 11.63 -12.42 -12.84
CA ALA A 59 11.23 -12.40 -14.24
C ALA A 59 10.14 -13.46 -14.42
N PHE A 60 8.88 -13.05 -14.28
CA PHE A 60 7.76 -13.80 -14.77
C PHE A 60 6.99 -12.94 -15.76
N PRO A 61 7.45 -12.93 -17.02
CA PRO A 61 6.59 -13.21 -18.12
C PRO A 61 6.91 -14.64 -18.57
N LEU A 62 6.75 -15.64 -17.69
CA LEU A 62 6.25 -16.87 -18.30
C LEU A 62 4.91 -16.46 -18.87
N LEU A 63 4.84 -16.44 -20.20
CA LEU A 63 3.60 -16.51 -20.95
C LEU A 63 2.86 -17.72 -20.38
N GLN A 64 2.14 -17.56 -19.27
CA GLN A 64 1.42 -18.69 -18.70
C GLN A 64 0.39 -19.07 -19.75
N PRO A 65 0.50 -20.26 -20.36
CA PRO A 65 -0.55 -20.80 -21.20
C PRO A 65 -1.62 -21.34 -20.26
N SER A 66 -2.13 -20.46 -19.39
CA SER A 66 -3.16 -20.79 -18.44
C SER A 66 -4.45 -21.00 -19.25
N PRO A 67 -5.16 -22.11 -19.07
CA PRO A 67 -6.48 -22.33 -19.66
C PRO A 67 -7.43 -21.14 -19.43
N VAL A 68 -7.27 -20.45 -18.29
CA VAL A 68 -8.02 -19.23 -17.96
C VAL A 68 -7.75 -18.12 -18.96
N ARG A 69 -6.51 -17.96 -19.44
CA ARG A 69 -6.16 -16.93 -20.43
C ARG A 69 -6.72 -17.26 -21.81
N ALA A 70 -6.77 -18.54 -22.18
CA ALA A 70 -7.40 -18.99 -23.44
C ALA A 70 -8.91 -18.75 -23.42
N VAL A 71 -9.57 -19.07 -22.30
CA VAL A 71 -10.99 -18.77 -22.07
C VAL A 71 -11.22 -17.26 -22.08
N MET A 72 -10.47 -16.49 -21.30
CA MET A 72 -10.61 -15.03 -21.27
C MET A 72 -10.40 -14.41 -22.66
N ALA A 73 -9.40 -14.85 -23.43
CA ALA A 73 -9.20 -14.37 -24.79
C ALA A 73 -10.35 -14.73 -25.73
N ALA A 74 -10.91 -15.95 -25.63
CA ALA A 74 -12.07 -16.37 -26.41
C ALA A 74 -13.32 -15.55 -26.10
N PHE A 75 -13.53 -15.17 -24.84
CA PHE A 75 -14.72 -14.44 -24.39
C PHE A 75 -14.53 -12.92 -24.29
N HIS A 76 -13.32 -12.38 -24.45
CA HIS A 76 -13.04 -10.94 -24.28
C HIS A 76 -13.78 -10.05 -25.28
N HIS A 77 -14.13 -10.60 -26.44
CA HIS A 77 -14.87 -9.90 -27.50
C HIS A 77 -16.36 -10.25 -27.52
N TYR A 78 -16.82 -11.13 -26.64
CA TYR A 78 -18.22 -11.48 -26.55
C TYR A 78 -19.00 -10.32 -25.93
N LYS A 79 -19.83 -9.66 -26.75
CA LYS A 79 -20.86 -8.76 -26.27
C LYS A 79 -22.15 -9.56 -26.16
N PRO A 80 -22.74 -9.71 -24.96
CA PRO A 80 -24.02 -10.39 -24.80
C PRO A 80 -25.03 -9.79 -25.78
N THR A 81 -25.58 -10.63 -26.65
CA THR A 81 -26.60 -10.20 -27.60
C THR A 81 -27.91 -10.00 -26.83
N ALA A 82 -28.84 -9.19 -27.34
CA ALA A 82 -30.12 -8.96 -26.66
C ALA A 82 -30.89 -10.27 -26.34
N VAL A 83 -30.67 -11.32 -27.13
CA VAL A 83 -31.22 -12.68 -26.92
C VAL A 83 -30.66 -13.36 -25.67
N ASP A 84 -29.39 -13.10 -25.32
CA ASP A 84 -28.71 -13.66 -24.14
C ASP A 84 -29.10 -12.93 -22.84
N LEU A 85 -29.62 -11.71 -22.95
CA LEU A 85 -30.08 -10.88 -21.83
C LEU A 85 -31.58 -11.02 -21.55
N ASP A 86 -32.32 -11.70 -22.42
CA ASP A 86 -33.75 -11.91 -22.23
C ASP A 86 -33.97 -13.02 -21.17
N PRO A 87 -34.54 -12.69 -19.99
CA PRO A 87 -34.78 -13.67 -18.93
C PRO A 87 -35.75 -14.79 -19.34
N GLU A 88 -36.54 -14.60 -20.40
CA GLU A 88 -37.48 -15.59 -20.92
C GLU A 88 -36.79 -16.72 -21.70
N THR A 89 -35.59 -16.49 -22.26
CA THR A 89 -34.85 -17.48 -23.07
C THR A 89 -34.33 -18.67 -22.25
N TYR A 90 -34.16 -18.49 -20.93
CA TYR A 90 -33.73 -19.55 -20.01
C TYR A 90 -34.90 -20.30 -19.35
N THR A 91 -36.14 -20.07 -19.81
CA THR A 91 -37.25 -20.93 -19.40
C THR A 91 -36.98 -22.32 -19.96
N ALA A 92 -36.42 -23.18 -19.09
CA ALA A 92 -36.14 -24.57 -19.38
C ALA A 92 -37.36 -25.14 -20.09
N ALA A 93 -37.19 -25.55 -21.35
CA ALA A 93 -38.25 -26.14 -22.14
C ALA A 93 -38.92 -27.19 -21.27
N SER A 94 -40.11 -26.85 -20.78
CA SER A 94 -40.91 -27.73 -19.95
C SER A 94 -41.07 -29.00 -20.77
N LEU A 95 -40.55 -30.12 -20.25
CA LEU A 95 -40.69 -31.45 -20.80
C LEU A 95 -42.18 -31.79 -20.84
N HIS A 96 -42.88 -31.27 -21.85
CA HIS A 96 -44.21 -31.74 -22.20
C HIS A 96 -44.01 -33.12 -22.79
N SER A 97 -44.27 -34.09 -21.90
CA SER A 97 -44.52 -35.50 -22.13
C SER A 97 -45.02 -35.79 -23.55
N LEU A 98 -44.10 -36.19 -24.43
CA LEU A 98 -44.41 -36.93 -25.64
C LEU A 98 -44.76 -38.36 -25.21
N SER A 99 -46.01 -38.52 -24.76
CA SER A 99 -46.66 -39.83 -24.73
C SER A 99 -47.01 -40.21 -26.17
N THR A 100 -46.06 -40.84 -26.86
CA THR A 100 -46.33 -41.56 -28.10
C THR A 100 -46.44 -43.04 -27.74
N GLN A 101 -47.69 -43.52 -27.68
CA GLN A 101 -47.99 -44.93 -27.54
C GLN A 101 -47.60 -45.69 -28.81
N SER A 102 -47.14 -46.92 -28.57
CA SER A 102 -47.44 -48.13 -29.35
C SER A 102 -46.57 -48.50 -30.56
N ALA A 103 -45.91 -49.65 -30.36
CA ALA A 103 -45.77 -50.80 -31.26
C ALA A 103 -44.78 -50.72 -32.44
N GLY A 104 -43.69 -51.48 -32.28
CA GLY A 104 -42.97 -52.12 -33.37
C GLY A 104 -41.45 -51.88 -33.33
N PRO A 105 -40.60 -52.92 -33.29
CA PRO A 105 -39.18 -52.75 -33.54
C PRO A 105 -38.95 -52.39 -35.02
N PRO A 106 -38.31 -51.25 -35.35
CA PRO A 106 -37.94 -50.98 -36.73
C PRO A 106 -36.76 -51.88 -37.16
N PRO A 107 -36.63 -52.18 -38.47
CA PRO A 107 -35.54 -52.96 -38.99
C PRO A 107 -34.21 -52.23 -38.81
N VAL A 108 -33.15 -53.01 -38.66
CA VAL A 108 -31.75 -52.57 -38.62
C VAL A 108 -31.39 -51.96 -39.98
N GLU A 109 -31.71 -50.68 -40.19
CA GLU A 109 -31.15 -49.91 -41.28
C GLU A 109 -29.75 -49.44 -40.87
N ALA A 110 -28.77 -49.89 -41.65
CA ALA A 110 -27.36 -49.57 -41.50
C ALA A 110 -27.17 -48.05 -41.54
N PHE A 111 -26.86 -47.46 -40.39
CA PHE A 111 -26.33 -46.12 -40.32
C PHE A 111 -25.08 -46.07 -41.20
N PRO A 112 -24.98 -45.12 -42.17
CA PRO A 112 -23.75 -44.92 -42.89
C PRO A 112 -22.72 -44.50 -41.84
N THR A 113 -21.79 -45.40 -41.58
CA THR A 113 -20.62 -45.10 -40.78
C THR A 113 -19.79 -44.12 -41.60
N TYR A 114 -20.14 -42.83 -41.50
CA TYR A 114 -19.28 -41.74 -41.92
C TYR A 114 -18.10 -41.72 -40.94
N PHE A 115 -17.18 -42.68 -41.11
CA PHE A 115 -15.76 -42.41 -40.91
C PHE A 115 -15.36 -41.40 -41.98
N GLY A 116 -15.83 -40.17 -41.81
CA GLY A 116 -15.17 -39.02 -42.41
C GLY A 116 -13.76 -39.07 -41.86
N SER A 117 -12.84 -39.51 -42.71
CA SER A 117 -11.42 -39.28 -42.50
C SER A 117 -11.28 -37.78 -42.36
N SER A 118 -11.28 -37.30 -41.11
CA SER A 118 -10.79 -35.98 -40.75
C SER A 118 -9.36 -35.98 -41.24
N SER A 119 -9.21 -35.50 -42.47
CA SER A 119 -7.94 -35.10 -43.03
C SER A 119 -7.34 -34.23 -41.94
N ARG A 120 -6.30 -34.74 -41.28
CA ARG A 120 -5.49 -33.96 -40.35
C ARG A 120 -4.91 -32.83 -41.18
N ALA A 121 -5.67 -31.75 -41.32
CA ALA A 121 -5.20 -30.51 -41.86
C ALA A 121 -3.98 -30.16 -41.02
N SER A 122 -2.83 -30.06 -41.68
CA SER A 122 -1.54 -29.81 -41.06
C SER A 122 -1.65 -28.64 -40.07
N LEU A 123 -1.53 -28.96 -38.78
CA LEU A 123 -1.73 -28.06 -37.63
C LEU A 123 -0.66 -26.97 -37.48
N SER A 124 0.27 -26.86 -38.43
CA SER A 124 1.29 -25.80 -38.46
C SER A 124 0.76 -24.43 -38.85
N ASP A 125 -0.48 -24.31 -39.35
CA ASP A 125 -1.00 -23.05 -39.91
C ASP A 125 -1.79 -22.18 -38.92
N TRP A 126 -1.96 -22.63 -37.67
CA TRP A 126 -2.69 -21.85 -36.65
C TRP A 126 -1.90 -20.64 -36.14
N SER A 127 -0.58 -20.61 -36.30
CA SER A 127 0.26 -19.45 -35.99
C SER A 127 0.08 -18.30 -36.99
N ASN A 128 -0.63 -18.54 -38.10
CA ASN A 128 -0.90 -17.58 -39.18
C ASN A 128 -2.38 -17.17 -39.23
N ARG A 129 -3.10 -17.24 -38.11
CA ARG A 129 -4.46 -16.68 -38.05
C ARG A 129 -4.37 -15.16 -38.10
N ASP A 130 -4.97 -14.60 -39.15
CA ASP A 130 -5.11 -13.16 -39.35
C ASP A 130 -5.78 -12.53 -38.12
N PRO A 131 -5.10 -11.62 -37.39
CA PRO A 131 -5.66 -10.95 -36.22
C PRO A 131 -6.88 -10.08 -36.55
N ASN A 132 -7.23 -9.88 -37.82
CA ASN A 132 -8.41 -9.14 -38.26
C ASN A 132 -9.68 -9.98 -38.50
N ILE A 133 -9.67 -11.29 -38.23
CA ILE A 133 -10.91 -12.06 -38.35
C ILE A 133 -11.87 -11.66 -37.22
N ASP A 134 -12.99 -11.03 -37.59
CA ASP A 134 -14.02 -10.58 -36.68
C ASP A 134 -14.66 -11.78 -35.94
N LEU A 135 -14.44 -11.86 -34.62
CA LEU A 135 -15.00 -12.90 -33.75
C LEU A 135 -16.54 -12.88 -33.73
N SER A 136 -17.18 -11.77 -34.10
CA SER A 136 -18.65 -11.67 -34.14
C SER A 136 -19.29 -12.54 -35.22
N LEU A 137 -18.52 -12.97 -36.23
CA LEU A 137 -18.98 -13.85 -37.30
C LEU A 137 -18.98 -15.35 -36.92
N TYR A 138 -18.54 -15.68 -35.71
CA TYR A 138 -18.55 -17.06 -35.22
C TYR A 138 -19.88 -17.38 -34.55
N THR A 139 -20.63 -18.32 -35.12
CA THR A 139 -21.80 -18.91 -34.44
C THR A 139 -21.36 -19.56 -33.11
N PRO A 140 -22.25 -19.64 -32.10
CA PRO A 140 -21.90 -20.22 -30.80
C PRO A 140 -21.29 -21.63 -30.88
N SER A 141 -21.76 -22.47 -31.81
CA SER A 141 -21.18 -23.78 -32.08
C SER A 141 -19.73 -23.69 -32.59
N LYS A 142 -19.42 -22.72 -33.45
CA LYS A 142 -18.07 -22.49 -33.96
C LYS A 142 -17.13 -21.96 -32.88
N GLN A 143 -17.64 -21.11 -31.97
CA GLN A 143 -16.89 -20.65 -30.79
C GLN A 143 -16.56 -21.81 -29.85
N MET A 144 -17.53 -22.70 -29.59
CA MET A 144 -17.31 -23.89 -28.78
C MET A 144 -16.27 -24.82 -29.41
N HIS A 145 -16.32 -25.05 -30.72
CA HIS A 145 -15.27 -25.80 -31.42
C HIS A 145 -13.89 -25.15 -31.29
N MET A 146 -13.79 -23.83 -31.46
CA MET A 146 -12.53 -23.13 -31.27
C MET A 146 -12.00 -23.22 -29.84
N MET A 147 -12.87 -23.15 -28.83
CA MET A 147 -12.49 -23.32 -27.43
C MET A 147 -11.98 -24.75 -27.19
N THR A 148 -12.70 -25.76 -27.67
CA THR A 148 -12.30 -27.17 -27.55
C THR A 148 -10.96 -27.43 -28.23
N ASP A 149 -10.77 -26.91 -29.44
CA ASP A 149 -9.50 -27.01 -30.17
C ASP A 149 -8.36 -26.32 -29.40
N ALA A 150 -8.58 -25.10 -28.90
CA ALA A 150 -7.58 -24.36 -28.13
C ALA A 150 -7.21 -25.08 -26.83
N LEU A 151 -8.19 -25.68 -26.13
CA LEU A 151 -7.96 -26.50 -24.94
C LEU A 151 -7.14 -27.75 -25.30
N SER A 152 -7.43 -28.39 -26.44
CA SER A 152 -6.73 -29.59 -26.91
C SER A 152 -5.23 -29.36 -27.16
N LEU A 153 -4.84 -28.13 -27.51
CA LEU A 153 -3.45 -27.74 -27.75
C LEU A 153 -2.67 -27.46 -26.46
N THR A 154 -3.34 -27.29 -25.32
CA THR A 154 -2.66 -27.07 -24.04
C THR A 154 -2.42 -28.40 -23.32
N SER A 155 -1.22 -28.56 -22.73
CA SER A 155 -0.88 -29.79 -22.00
C SER A 155 -1.82 -30.10 -20.84
N SER A 156 -2.46 -29.09 -20.24
CA SER A 156 -3.41 -29.27 -19.14
C SER A 156 -4.86 -29.37 -19.63
N GLY A 157 -5.23 -28.64 -20.67
CA GLY A 157 -6.60 -28.63 -21.20
C GLY A 157 -6.93 -29.82 -22.09
N SER A 158 -5.93 -30.48 -22.70
CA SER A 158 -6.14 -31.65 -23.56
C SER A 158 -6.85 -32.80 -22.83
N PHE A 159 -6.60 -32.93 -21.52
CA PHE A 159 -7.27 -33.92 -20.67
C PHE A 159 -8.78 -33.70 -20.53
N LEU A 160 -9.27 -32.47 -20.72
CA LEU A 160 -10.69 -32.13 -20.58
C LEU A 160 -11.49 -32.38 -21.86
N VAL A 161 -10.81 -32.37 -23.02
CA VAL A 161 -11.45 -32.41 -24.35
C VAL A 161 -11.17 -33.70 -25.11
N GLN A 162 -10.36 -34.61 -24.56
CA GLN A 162 -10.09 -35.90 -25.18
C GLN A 162 -11.34 -36.81 -25.13
N PRO A 163 -11.92 -37.17 -26.28
CA PRO A 163 -13.15 -37.99 -26.32
C PRO A 163 -12.91 -39.42 -25.80
N ASP A 164 -11.67 -39.90 -25.90
CA ASP A 164 -11.30 -41.27 -25.56
C ASP A 164 -10.98 -41.47 -24.07
N ILE A 165 -10.70 -40.38 -23.34
CA ILE A 165 -10.42 -40.46 -21.90
C ILE A 165 -11.71 -40.21 -21.13
N ARG A 166 -12.47 -41.28 -20.88
CA ARG A 166 -13.49 -41.25 -19.84
C ARG A 166 -12.80 -41.14 -18.49
N ILE A 167 -12.80 -39.92 -17.91
CA ILE A 167 -12.42 -39.70 -16.51
C ILE A 167 -13.45 -40.42 -15.64
N THR A 168 -13.22 -41.71 -15.41
CA THR A 168 -13.96 -42.52 -14.45
C THR A 168 -13.31 -42.36 -13.08
N SER A 169 -14.05 -42.64 -12.01
CA SER A 169 -13.51 -42.62 -10.62
C SER A 169 -12.31 -43.54 -10.39
N ARG A 170 -11.98 -44.41 -11.37
CA ARG A 170 -10.80 -45.28 -11.37
C ARG A 170 -9.52 -44.56 -11.79
N TYR A 171 -9.61 -43.38 -12.40
CA TYR A 171 -8.43 -42.56 -12.70
C TYR A 171 -7.98 -41.83 -11.43
N THR A 172 -6.94 -42.35 -10.79
CA THR A 172 -6.25 -41.67 -9.69
C THR A 172 -5.40 -40.55 -10.29
N ILE A 173 -5.81 -39.30 -10.06
CA ILE A 173 -5.02 -38.13 -10.41
C ILE A 173 -3.71 -38.21 -9.62
N ALA A 174 -2.57 -38.13 -10.30
CA ALA A 174 -1.28 -38.09 -9.63
C ALA A 174 -1.30 -36.92 -8.62
N PRO A 175 -0.84 -37.12 -7.37
CA PRO A 175 -0.83 -36.05 -6.39
C PRO A 175 -0.09 -34.84 -6.98
N PRO A 176 -0.60 -33.62 -6.80
CA PRO A 176 0.01 -32.44 -7.37
C PRO A 176 1.48 -32.37 -6.95
N VAL A 177 2.37 -32.17 -7.92
CA VAL A 177 3.78 -31.92 -7.63
C VAL A 177 3.86 -30.53 -7.01
N LEU A 178 3.82 -30.49 -5.67
CA LEU A 178 4.09 -29.28 -4.92
C LEU A 178 5.60 -29.06 -4.99
N GLU A 179 6.04 -28.29 -5.99
CA GLU A 179 7.39 -27.74 -5.97
C GLU A 179 7.53 -26.94 -4.67
N GLY A 180 8.48 -27.35 -3.83
CA GLY A 180 8.79 -26.62 -2.60
C GLY A 180 9.19 -25.19 -2.95
N PRO A 181 8.84 -24.20 -2.10
CA PRO A 181 9.29 -22.83 -2.33
C PRO A 181 10.82 -22.81 -2.47
N PRO A 182 11.37 -22.00 -3.39
CA PRO A 182 12.81 -21.90 -3.55
C PRO A 182 13.47 -21.52 -2.21
N ASP A 183 14.66 -22.06 -1.94
CA ASP A 183 15.43 -21.71 -0.75
C ASP A 183 15.75 -20.21 -0.78
N LEU A 184 14.93 -19.43 -0.06
CA LEU A 184 15.17 -18.01 0.10
C LEU A 184 16.31 -17.84 1.10
N CYS A 185 17.32 -17.06 0.74
CA CYS A 185 18.34 -16.63 1.69
C CYS A 185 17.64 -15.97 2.88
N GLN A 186 17.86 -16.51 4.08
CA GLN A 186 17.30 -15.93 5.29
C GLN A 186 17.78 -14.47 5.41
N PRO A 187 16.88 -13.50 5.64
CA PRO A 187 17.27 -12.13 5.79
C PRO A 187 18.21 -11.96 6.99
N ASP A 188 19.23 -11.13 6.83
CA ASP A 188 20.18 -10.79 7.88
C ASP A 188 19.51 -9.89 8.94
N TRP A 189 18.91 -10.54 9.95
CA TRP A 189 18.21 -9.88 11.05
C TRP A 189 19.12 -9.00 11.93
N SER A 190 20.45 -9.13 11.82
CA SER A 190 21.40 -8.34 12.63
C SER A 190 21.25 -6.83 12.35
N LYS A 191 21.00 -6.46 11.10
CA LYS A 191 20.79 -5.05 10.69
C LYS A 191 19.50 -4.48 11.25
N ALA A 192 18.44 -5.28 11.29
CA ALA A 192 17.15 -4.88 11.86
C ALA A 192 17.27 -4.65 13.39
N MET A 193 18.04 -5.50 14.08
CA MET A 193 18.31 -5.31 15.51
C MET A 193 19.10 -4.03 15.80
N ILE A 194 20.12 -3.72 15.00
CA ILE A 194 20.91 -2.49 15.16
C ILE A 194 20.04 -1.24 14.96
N GLN A 195 19.14 -1.26 13.98
CA GLN A 195 18.20 -0.15 13.75
C GLN A 195 17.21 -0.01 14.91
N ASN A 196 16.63 -1.11 15.40
CA ASN A 196 15.72 -1.09 16.53
C ASN A 196 16.38 -0.55 17.81
N MET A 197 17.62 -0.96 18.09
CA MET A 197 18.39 -0.42 19.22
C MET A 197 18.58 1.10 19.13
N PHE A 198 18.74 1.65 17.92
CA PHE A 198 18.89 3.09 17.74
C PHE A 198 17.56 3.83 17.96
N VAL A 199 16.45 3.30 17.44
CA VAL A 199 15.11 3.86 17.63
C VAL A 199 14.73 3.86 19.11
N GLU A 200 15.01 2.78 19.83
CA GLU A 200 14.73 2.66 21.26
C GLU A 200 15.54 3.69 22.08
N LYS A 201 16.83 3.86 21.77
CA LYS A 201 17.68 4.89 22.39
C LYS A 201 17.14 6.30 22.15
N GLN A 202 16.60 6.59 20.96
CA GLN A 202 15.97 7.88 20.68
C GLN A 202 14.69 8.08 21.50
N SER A 203 13.83 7.06 21.58
CA SER A 203 12.60 7.10 22.39
C SER A 203 12.89 7.38 23.86
N ILE A 204 13.85 6.66 24.45
CA ILE A 204 14.29 6.89 25.84
C ILE A 204 14.84 8.31 26.03
N SER A 205 15.65 8.81 25.07
CA SER A 205 16.18 10.17 25.13
C SER A 205 15.08 11.24 25.05
N LEU A 206 14.02 11.00 24.28
CA LEU A 206 12.87 11.91 24.20
C LEU A 206 12.05 11.88 25.49
N ASN A 207 11.69 10.71 25.99
CA ASN A 207 10.92 10.56 27.24
C ASN A 207 11.63 11.17 28.44
N THR A 208 12.95 11.02 28.55
CA THR A 208 13.73 11.63 29.64
C THR A 208 13.76 13.16 29.55
N LYS A 209 13.85 13.72 28.34
CA LYS A 209 13.79 15.18 28.11
C LYS A 209 12.40 15.75 28.38
N GLU A 210 11.35 15.05 28.00
CA GLU A 210 9.96 15.44 28.22
C GLU A 210 9.62 15.44 29.72
N ASN A 211 9.94 14.35 30.43
CA ASN A 211 9.72 14.25 31.88
C ASN A 211 10.55 15.27 32.68
N LYS A 212 11.75 15.64 32.22
CA LYS A 212 12.56 16.69 32.87
C LYS A 212 11.95 18.08 32.73
N LYS A 213 11.26 18.37 31.62
CA LYS A 213 10.53 19.64 31.42
C LYS A 213 9.27 19.72 32.27
N LEU A 214 8.57 18.61 32.46
CA LEU A 214 7.40 18.55 33.34
C LEU A 214 7.77 18.88 34.80
N LYS A 215 8.92 18.43 35.31
CA LYS A 215 9.33 18.74 36.69
C LYS A 215 9.53 20.23 36.99
N ASN A 216 9.83 21.05 35.98
CA ASN A 216 10.04 22.49 36.17
C ASN A 216 8.84 23.37 35.82
N ASN A 217 7.84 22.84 35.10
CA ASN A 217 6.65 23.60 34.67
C ASN A 217 5.32 23.05 35.19
N THR A 218 5.29 21.94 35.95
CA THR A 218 4.03 21.34 36.40
C THR A 218 3.59 21.87 37.77
N LYS A 219 3.03 23.09 37.74
CA LYS A 219 1.85 23.42 38.56
C LYS A 219 0.74 24.00 37.67
N VAL A 220 0.55 23.38 36.51
CA VAL A 220 -0.70 23.48 35.75
C VAL A 220 -1.28 22.08 35.74
N SER A 221 -1.92 21.74 36.86
CA SER A 221 -2.78 20.57 36.95
C SER A 221 -3.99 20.83 36.06
N MET A 222 -3.91 20.45 34.79
CA MET A 222 -5.11 20.19 33.98
C MET A 222 -5.75 18.90 34.50
N LYS A 223 -6.43 19.00 35.65
CA LYS A 223 -7.50 18.08 36.04
C LYS A 223 -8.83 18.47 35.37
N SER A 224 -8.78 19.13 34.22
CA SER A 224 -9.96 19.54 33.48
C SER A 224 -10.39 18.42 32.55
N LYS A 225 -11.37 17.65 33.02
CA LYS A 225 -12.45 17.14 32.16
C LYS A 225 -12.79 18.23 31.15
N GLY A 226 -12.83 17.89 29.87
CA GLY A 226 -13.16 18.80 28.77
C GLY A 226 -14.57 19.37 28.89
N ARG A 227 -14.75 20.32 29.81
CA ARG A 227 -15.91 21.19 29.86
C ARG A 227 -15.50 22.46 29.15
N HIS A 228 -16.19 22.77 28.05
CA HIS A 228 -16.18 24.09 27.47
C HIS A 228 -16.69 25.07 28.54
N LEU A 229 -15.77 25.72 29.25
CA LEU A 229 -16.07 26.78 30.20
C LEU A 229 -16.48 28.02 29.42
N THR A 230 -17.75 28.04 29.03
CA THR A 230 -18.44 29.19 28.46
C THR A 230 -19.42 29.66 29.52
N GLY A 231 -18.92 30.40 30.52
CA GLY A 231 -19.72 30.88 31.64
C GLY A 231 -18.88 31.67 32.63
N ASP A 232 -19.53 32.56 33.38
CA ASP A 232 -18.91 33.55 34.29
C ASP A 232 -17.93 32.95 35.33
N GLU A 233 -17.98 31.64 35.56
CA GLU A 233 -17.00 30.88 36.33
C GLU A 233 -15.55 31.11 35.85
N PHE A 234 -15.30 31.15 34.53
CA PHE A 234 -13.96 31.39 34.01
C PHE A 234 -13.44 32.80 34.35
N ARG A 235 -14.33 33.80 34.37
CA ARG A 235 -13.96 35.18 34.72
C ARG A 235 -13.53 35.26 36.18
N THR A 236 -14.28 34.59 37.07
CA THR A 236 -13.92 34.54 38.50
C THR A 236 -12.57 33.85 38.74
N GLU A 237 -12.28 32.77 38.01
CA GLU A 237 -11.00 32.06 38.15
C GLU A 237 -9.82 32.88 37.62
N VAL A 238 -10.00 33.60 36.51
CA VAL A 238 -8.98 34.52 35.98
C VAL A 238 -8.72 35.66 36.97
N GLU A 239 -9.76 36.27 37.53
CA GLU A 239 -9.62 37.34 38.53
C GLU A 239 -8.90 36.86 39.80
N ASP A 240 -9.23 35.68 40.30
CA ASP A 240 -8.59 35.13 41.49
C ASP A 240 -7.12 34.77 41.23
N ALA A 241 -6.82 34.26 40.03
CA ALA A 241 -5.45 34.03 39.60
C ALA A 241 -4.65 35.35 39.51
N GLU A 242 -5.24 36.44 39.05
CA GLU A 242 -4.61 37.76 39.03
C GLU A 242 -4.40 38.35 40.43
N LYS A 243 -5.41 38.26 41.31
CA LYS A 243 -5.29 38.69 42.71
C LYS A 243 -4.18 37.92 43.43
N ALA A 244 -4.07 36.61 43.19
CA ALA A 244 -3.01 35.79 43.75
C ALA A 244 -1.62 36.18 43.22
N LYS A 245 -1.50 36.54 41.94
CA LYS A 245 -0.24 37.07 41.37
C LYS A 245 0.16 38.39 42.01
N LYS A 246 -0.78 39.34 42.14
CA LYS A 246 -0.54 40.63 42.79
C LYS A 246 -0.08 40.47 44.24
N LYS A 247 -0.74 39.60 45.02
CA LYS A 247 -0.34 39.31 46.41
C LYS A 247 1.08 38.73 46.51
N LYS A 248 1.44 37.79 45.63
CA LYS A 248 2.80 37.23 45.60
C LYS A 248 3.85 38.28 45.24
N GLU A 249 3.52 39.23 44.38
CA GLU A 249 4.44 40.30 44.02
C GLU A 249 4.63 41.31 45.17
N THR A 250 3.55 41.66 45.88
CA THR A 250 3.65 42.52 47.07
C THR A 250 4.47 41.85 48.18
N ASP A 251 4.29 40.55 48.40
CA ASP A 251 5.05 39.81 49.41
C ASP A 251 6.53 39.72 49.05
N LYS A 252 6.86 39.55 47.76
CA LYS A 252 8.25 39.61 47.27
C LYS A 252 8.88 40.98 47.48
N LYS A 253 8.16 42.07 47.20
CA LYS A 253 8.65 43.44 47.43
C LYS A 253 8.90 43.70 48.92
N LYS A 254 7.95 43.33 49.79
CA LYS A 254 8.12 43.42 51.25
C LYS A 254 9.36 42.65 51.73
N LYS A 255 9.54 41.40 51.28
CA LYS A 255 10.70 40.58 51.65
C LYS A 255 12.02 41.16 51.15
N LYS A 256 12.03 41.81 49.97
CA LYS A 256 13.22 42.49 49.45
C LYS A 256 13.58 43.69 50.33
N ASN A 257 12.60 44.53 50.66
CA ASN A 257 12.83 45.69 51.53
C ASN A 257 13.34 45.27 52.92
N VAL A 258 12.77 44.23 53.54
CA VAL A 258 13.24 43.72 54.85
C VAL A 258 14.70 43.24 54.78
N ARG A 259 15.11 42.65 53.66
CA ARG A 259 16.51 42.22 53.46
C ARG A 259 17.45 43.41 53.28
N GLU A 260 17.03 44.43 52.54
CA GLU A 260 17.81 45.66 52.36
C GLU A 260 17.96 46.41 53.70
N THR A 261 16.87 46.57 54.47
CA THR A 261 16.95 47.18 55.81
C THR A 261 17.84 46.39 56.76
N ALA A 262 17.76 45.06 56.75
CA ALA A 262 18.63 44.23 57.59
C ALA A 262 20.11 44.30 57.18
N LYS A 263 20.41 44.48 55.88
CA LYS A 263 21.77 44.68 55.38
C LYS A 263 22.32 46.04 55.84
N ASN A 264 21.52 47.10 55.75
CA ASN A 264 21.93 48.44 56.19
C ASN A 264 22.19 48.49 57.71
N VAL A 265 21.29 47.90 58.53
CA VAL A 265 21.49 47.82 60.00
C VAL A 265 22.78 47.08 60.35
N ARG A 266 23.12 46.03 59.59
CA ARG A 266 24.38 45.30 59.81
C ARG A 266 25.60 46.14 59.45
N GLU A 267 25.56 46.89 58.36
CA GLU A 267 26.65 47.79 57.95
C GLU A 267 26.86 48.93 58.96
N GLU A 268 25.78 49.47 59.56
CA GLU A 268 25.85 50.49 60.62
C GLU A 268 26.47 49.95 61.93
N LEU A 269 26.21 48.69 62.29
CA LEU A 269 26.84 48.05 63.45
C LEU A 269 28.32 47.73 63.26
N GLU A 270 28.77 47.54 62.01
CA GLU A 270 30.19 47.28 61.69
C GLU A 270 31.01 48.57 61.62
N THR A 271 30.38 49.75 61.67
CA THR A 271 31.04 51.08 61.61
C THR A 271 31.13 51.83 62.95
N CYS A 272 30.57 51.26 64.03
CA CYS A 272 30.75 51.74 65.42
C CYS A 272 31.81 50.91 66.14
#